data_AF-A0A6N9AVS9-F1
#
_entry.id   AF-A0A6N9AVS9-F1
#
_cell.length_a   1.000
_cell.length_b   1.000
_cell.length_c   1.000
_cell.angle_alpha   90.00
_cell.angle_beta   90.00
_cell.angle_gamma   90.00
#
_symmetry.space_group_name_H-M   'P 1'
#
loop_
_entity.id
_entity.type
_entity.pdbx_description
1 polymer ?
#
loop_
_entity_poly.entity_id
_entity_poly.type
_entity_poly.pdbx_seq_one_letter_code
_entity_poly.pdbx_strand_id
1 'polypeptide(L)'
;MLAELLLYYSDVVSGFNVFRYLTFRAVLAVLTSLLIGVVAFTYAIPKLQELSIREVIRDDDVPLHIGKGGTPTMGGIVILFSVFVSTLLWVDPTNLFIWVALATTTIFGLIGFWDDWQKLKHQKSGAGLSVRKKLLYQSIA
;
A
#
# COMPACT_ATOMS: atom_id res chain seq x y z
N MET A 1 -16.22 1.11 10.88
CA MET A 1 -16.51 0.05 11.88
C MET A 1 -16.03 0.41 13.29
N LEU A 2 -14.78 0.81 13.51
CA LEU A 2 -14.33 1.25 14.84
C LEU A 2 -14.82 2.67 15.16
N ALA A 3 -14.79 3.57 14.16
CA ALA A 3 -15.31 4.93 14.30
C ALA A 3 -16.80 4.96 14.68
N GLU A 4 -17.64 4.10 14.10
CA GLU A 4 -19.07 4.04 14.46
C GLU A 4 -19.30 3.53 15.88
N LEU A 5 -18.50 2.56 16.34
CA LEU A 5 -18.55 2.08 17.70
C LEU A 5 -18.15 3.18 18.70
N LEU A 6 -17.13 3.98 18.36
CA LEU A 6 -16.73 5.15 19.17
C LEU A 6 -17.78 6.27 19.14
N LEU A 7 -18.47 6.46 18.01
CA LEU A 7 -19.58 7.42 17.90
C LEU A 7 -20.78 7.00 18.74
N TYR A 8 -21.12 5.71 18.77
CA TYR A 8 -22.14 5.17 19.68
C TYR A 8 -21.81 5.46 21.16
N TYR A 9 -20.55 5.33 21.57
CA TYR A 9 -20.12 5.70 22.92
C TYR A 9 -20.08 7.22 23.17
N SER A 10 -20.01 8.05 22.12
CA SER A 10 -20.06 9.51 22.24
C SER A 10 -21.42 10.06 22.66
N ASP A 11 -22.48 9.31 22.39
CA ASP A 11 -23.82 9.64 22.88
C ASP A 11 -23.97 9.39 24.39
N VAL A 12 -23.10 8.57 24.98
CA VAL A 12 -23.10 8.21 26.42
C VAL A 12 -22.07 8.99 27.23
N VAL A 13 -20.91 9.31 26.63
CA VAL A 13 -19.81 10.01 27.31
C VAL A 13 -19.32 11.18 26.45
N SER A 14 -19.50 12.40 26.95
CA SER A 14 -19.21 13.65 26.23
C SER A 14 -17.77 13.76 25.72
N GLY A 15 -16.81 13.08 26.37
CA GLY A 15 -15.40 13.04 25.95
C GLY A 15 -15.16 12.39 24.58
N PHE A 16 -16.08 11.56 24.08
CA PHE A 16 -15.94 10.91 22.77
C PHE A 16 -16.54 11.74 21.61
N ASN A 17 -17.11 12.93 21.88
CA ASN A 17 -17.60 13.82 20.82
C ASN A 17 -16.49 14.24 19.82
N VAL A 18 -15.22 14.18 20.23
CA VAL A 18 -14.08 14.50 19.36
C VAL A 18 -14.03 13.60 18.12
N PHE A 19 -14.53 12.35 18.21
CA PHE A 19 -14.61 11.43 17.08
C PHE A 19 -15.71 11.79 16.06
N ARG A 20 -16.61 12.73 16.36
CA ARG A 20 -17.60 13.23 15.39
C ARG A 20 -16.96 14.12 14.32
N TYR A 21 -15.84 14.76 14.64
CA TYR A 21 -15.16 15.63 13.68
C TYR A 21 -14.43 14.82 12.62
N LEU A 22 -14.76 15.08 11.35
CA LEU A 22 -14.12 14.44 10.20
C LEU A 22 -12.61 14.67 10.19
N THR A 23 -12.17 15.89 10.52
CA THR A 23 -10.74 16.26 10.58
C THR A 23 -9.98 15.43 11.61
N PHE A 24 -10.58 15.19 12.77
CA PHE A 24 -9.97 14.37 13.81
C PHE A 24 -9.83 12.90 13.37
N ARG A 25 -10.89 12.32 12.80
CA ARG A 25 -10.84 10.96 12.22
C ARG A 25 -9.80 10.84 11.11
N ALA A 26 -9.66 11.87 10.26
CA ALA A 26 -8.68 11.89 9.18
C ALA A 26 -7.24 11.90 9.73
N VAL A 27 -6.96 12.74 10.73
CA VAL A 27 -5.64 12.76 11.41
C VAL A 27 -5.34 11.40 12.04
N LEU A 28 -6.29 10.82 12.75
CA LEU A 28 -6.12 9.48 13.34
C LEU A 28 -5.86 8.41 12.28
N ALA A 29 -6.57 8.45 11.14
CA ALA A 29 -6.33 7.54 10.03
C ALA A 29 -4.91 7.67 9.43
N VAL A 30 -4.40 8.89 9.31
CA VAL A 30 -3.02 9.11 8.84
C VAL A 30 -2.01 8.56 9.86
N LEU A 31 -2.19 8.87 11.15
CA LEU A 31 -1.29 8.42 12.20
C LEU A 31 -1.30 6.89 12.36
N THR A 32 -2.48 6.26 12.31
CA THR A 32 -2.56 4.80 12.39
C THR A 32 -1.98 4.13 11.15
N SER A 33 -2.19 4.69 9.95
CA SER A 33 -1.56 4.18 8.73
C SER A 33 -0.03 4.26 8.82
N LEU A 34 0.49 5.39 9.30
CA LEU A 34 1.93 5.58 9.49
C LEU A 34 2.50 4.58 10.50
N LEU A 35 1.83 4.42 11.65
CA LEU A 35 2.28 3.50 12.70
C LEU A 35 2.29 2.04 12.21
N ILE A 36 1.19 1.61 11.57
CA ILE A 36 1.10 0.27 10.96
C ILE A 36 2.21 0.10 9.92
N GLY A 37 2.44 1.12 9.08
CA GLY A 37 3.48 1.10 8.07
C GLY A 37 4.87 0.90 8.67
N VAL A 38 5.26 1.74 9.64
CA VAL A 38 6.58 1.64 10.30
C VAL A 38 6.78 0.26 10.93
N VAL A 39 5.79 -0.23 11.67
CA VAL A 39 5.86 -1.56 12.30
C VAL A 39 5.93 -2.65 11.25
N ALA A 40 5.06 -2.62 10.24
CA ALA A 40 5.04 -3.62 9.17
C ALA A 40 6.34 -3.64 8.36
N PHE A 41 6.96 -2.47 8.11
CA PHE A 41 8.25 -2.38 7.41
C PHE A 41 9.40 -3.02 8.19
N THR A 42 9.42 -2.94 9.53
CA THR A 42 10.46 -3.63 10.33
C THR A 42 10.44 -5.15 10.15
N TYR A 43 9.28 -5.74 9.90
CA TYR A 43 9.15 -7.18 9.61
C TYR A 43 9.26 -7.51 8.13
N ALA A 44 8.80 -6.62 7.25
CA ALA A 44 8.76 -6.85 5.81
C ALA A 44 10.15 -6.72 5.16
N ILE A 45 10.96 -5.75 5.57
CA ILE A 45 12.28 -5.50 4.95
C ILE A 45 13.19 -6.72 5.03
N PRO A 46 13.40 -7.39 6.19
CA PRO A 46 14.26 -8.57 6.27
C PRO A 46 13.75 -9.73 5.40
N LYS A 47 12.43 -9.95 5.37
CA LYS A 47 11.83 -11.00 4.52
C LYS A 47 11.99 -10.72 3.03
N LEU A 48 11.81 -9.48 2.61
CA LEU A 48 12.00 -9.08 1.21
C LEU A 48 13.49 -9.16 0.78
N GLN A 49 14.42 -8.91 1.71
CA GLN A 49 15.85 -9.11 1.48
C GLN A 49 16.21 -10.60 1.36
N GLU A 50 15.61 -11.47 2.18
CA GLU A 50 15.83 -12.92 2.14
C GLU A 50 15.32 -13.56 0.84
N LEU A 51 14.20 -13.07 0.30
CA LEU A 51 13.62 -13.54 -0.96
C LEU A 51 14.45 -13.21 -2.21
N SER A 52 15.68 -12.70 -2.05
CA SER A 52 16.60 -12.39 -3.15
C SER A 52 15.97 -11.51 -4.22
N ILE A 53 15.11 -10.57 -3.79
CA ILE A 53 14.59 -9.47 -4.59
C ILE A 53 15.70 -8.40 -4.72
N ARG A 54 16.90 -8.83 -5.08
CA ARG A 54 17.95 -7.94 -5.57
C ARG A 54 17.68 -7.78 -7.05
N GLU A 55 17.45 -6.55 -7.49
CA GLU A 55 17.56 -6.26 -8.91
C GLU A 55 18.92 -6.79 -9.38
N VAL A 56 18.90 -7.73 -10.33
CA VAL A 56 20.12 -8.18 -10.99
C VAL A 56 20.63 -6.98 -11.77
N ILE A 57 21.71 -6.38 -11.27
CA ILE A 57 22.42 -5.30 -11.96
C ILE A 57 22.83 -5.86 -13.32
N ARG A 58 22.34 -5.27 -14.41
CA ARG A 58 22.73 -5.68 -15.75
C ARG A 58 24.07 -5.03 -16.06
N ASP A 59 24.98 -5.77 -16.72
CA ASP A 59 26.29 -5.21 -17.13
C ASP A 59 26.17 -4.04 -18.13
N ASP A 60 24.98 -3.80 -18.70
CA ASP A 60 24.68 -2.69 -19.61
C ASP A 60 24.19 -1.41 -18.90
N ASP A 61 24.00 -1.43 -17.57
CA ASP A 61 23.45 -0.28 -16.84
C ASP A 61 24.52 0.80 -16.58
N VAL A 62 24.12 2.07 -16.76
CA VAL A 62 24.98 3.24 -16.54
C VAL A 62 25.53 3.23 -15.10
N PRO A 63 26.81 3.57 -14.84
CA PRO A 63 27.45 3.42 -13.52
C PRO A 63 26.68 4.01 -12.32
N LEU A 64 25.84 5.02 -12.57
CA LEU A 64 24.97 5.66 -11.59
C LEU A 64 23.87 4.72 -11.02
N HIS A 65 23.50 3.66 -11.75
CA HIS A 65 22.48 2.69 -11.36
C HIS A 65 23.01 1.48 -10.59
N ILE A 66 24.34 1.29 -10.56
CA ILE A 66 25.01 0.18 -9.85
C ILE A 66 24.82 0.29 -8.33
N GLY A 67 24.66 1.50 -7.80
CA GLY A 67 24.45 1.77 -6.37
C GLY A 67 23.05 1.44 -5.82
N LYS A 68 22.08 1.06 -6.68
CA LYS A 68 20.73 0.66 -6.25
C LYS A 68 20.57 -0.84 -6.02
N GLY A 69 21.62 -1.63 -6.26
CA GLY A 69 21.64 -3.07 -6.04
C GLY A 69 21.54 -3.41 -4.55
N GLY A 70 20.33 -3.60 -4.04
CA GLY A 70 20.10 -4.06 -2.68
C GLY A 70 18.85 -3.54 -1.98
N THR A 71 18.16 -2.54 -2.53
CA THR A 71 16.86 -2.12 -1.98
C THR A 71 15.77 -3.10 -2.39
N PRO A 72 15.05 -3.72 -1.43
CA PRO A 72 13.99 -4.67 -1.74
C PRO A 72 12.89 -4.00 -2.56
N THR A 73 12.52 -4.60 -3.68
CA THR A 73 11.35 -4.20 -4.48
C THR A 73 10.06 -4.73 -3.81
N MET A 74 8.88 -4.21 -4.16
CA MET A 74 7.56 -4.57 -3.60
C MET A 74 7.14 -3.95 -2.26
N GLY A 75 7.83 -2.93 -1.73
CA GLY A 75 7.40 -2.22 -0.51
C GLY A 75 5.97 -1.61 -0.59
N GLY A 76 5.44 -1.41 -1.80
CA GLY A 76 4.08 -0.92 -2.04
C GLY A 76 2.98 -1.79 -1.42
N ILE A 77 3.20 -3.10 -1.24
CA ILE A 77 2.22 -3.98 -0.59
C ILE A 77 2.00 -3.57 0.87
N VAL A 78 3.09 -3.24 1.57
CA VAL A 78 3.06 -2.83 2.98
C VAL A 78 2.32 -1.49 3.12
N ILE A 79 2.56 -0.57 2.18
CA ILE A 79 1.87 0.73 2.13
C ILE A 79 0.37 0.53 1.90
N LEU A 80 0.00 -0.25 0.87
CA LEU A 80 -1.40 -0.52 0.55
C LEU A 80 -2.12 -1.20 1.70
N PHE A 81 -1.49 -2.18 2.35
CA PHE A 81 -2.02 -2.84 3.54
C PHE A 81 -2.28 -1.83 4.68
N SER A 82 -1.31 -0.97 4.96
CA SER A 82 -1.41 0.03 6.04
C SER A 82 -2.54 1.03 5.80
N VAL A 83 -2.66 1.53 4.55
CA VAL A 83 -3.74 2.44 4.14
C VAL A 83 -5.09 1.74 4.20
N PHE A 84 -5.18 0.50 3.73
CA PHE A 84 -6.43 -0.25 3.69
C PHE A 84 -6.98 -0.52 5.10
N VAL A 85 -6.13 -1.04 5.99
CA VAL A 85 -6.50 -1.30 7.40
C VAL A 85 -6.87 -0.01 8.11
N SER A 86 -6.06 1.05 7.95
CA SER A 86 -6.33 2.33 8.60
C SER A 86 -7.65 2.95 8.12
N THR A 87 -7.92 2.88 6.82
CA THR A 87 -9.19 3.37 6.25
C THR A 87 -10.35 2.61 6.86
N LEU A 88 -10.35 1.27 6.86
CA LEU A 88 -11.46 0.47 7.43
C LEU A 88 -11.75 0.77 8.91
N LEU A 89 -10.73 1.13 9.69
CA LEU A 89 -10.89 1.49 11.10
C LEU A 89 -11.65 2.81 11.26
N TRP A 90 -11.21 3.85 10.55
CA TRP A 90 -11.63 5.23 10.81
C TRP A 90 -12.73 5.76 9.89
N VAL A 91 -12.97 5.13 8.74
CA VAL A 91 -13.92 5.62 7.75
C VAL A 91 -15.36 5.24 8.07
N ASP A 92 -16.27 6.04 7.51
CA ASP A 92 -17.70 5.78 7.52
C ASP A 92 -18.04 4.77 6.40
N PRO A 93 -18.47 3.54 6.73
CA PRO A 93 -18.76 2.51 5.75
C PRO A 93 -19.98 2.82 4.87
N THR A 94 -20.83 3.78 5.26
CA THR A 94 -22.01 4.18 4.46
C THR A 94 -21.61 4.97 3.21
N ASN A 95 -20.41 5.55 3.21
CA ASN A 95 -19.96 6.40 2.11
C ASN A 95 -19.38 5.55 0.96
N LEU A 96 -20.15 5.46 -0.13
CA LEU A 96 -19.80 4.71 -1.33
C LEU A 96 -18.49 5.20 -1.99
N PHE A 97 -18.17 6.50 -1.93
CA PHE A 97 -16.96 7.04 -2.56
C PHE A 97 -15.68 6.42 -2.01
N ILE A 98 -15.70 6.02 -0.74
CA ILE A 98 -14.53 5.43 -0.08
C ILE A 98 -14.33 4.00 -0.56
N TRP A 99 -15.41 3.24 -0.76
CA TRP A 99 -15.34 1.91 -1.34
C TRP A 99 -14.84 1.94 -2.78
N VAL A 100 -15.29 2.91 -3.58
CA VAL A 100 -14.77 3.12 -4.94
C VAL A 100 -13.27 3.43 -4.89
N ALA A 101 -12.84 4.37 -4.05
CA ALA A 101 -11.44 4.72 -3.91
C ALA A 101 -10.57 3.53 -3.44
N LEU A 102 -11.04 2.75 -2.47
CA LEU A 102 -10.36 1.54 -2.00
C LEU A 102 -10.30 0.47 -3.09
N ALA A 103 -11.37 0.26 -3.85
CA ALA A 103 -11.40 -0.69 -4.94
C ALA A 103 -10.41 -0.30 -6.04
N THR A 104 -10.45 0.95 -6.52
CA THR A 104 -9.50 1.45 -7.53
C THR A 104 -8.06 1.33 -7.04
N THR A 105 -7.77 1.77 -5.82
CA THR A 105 -6.42 1.69 -5.24
C THR A 105 -5.93 0.24 -5.15
N THR A 106 -6.82 -0.69 -4.79
CA THR A 106 -6.50 -2.12 -4.72
C THR A 106 -6.24 -2.71 -6.11
N ILE A 107 -7.05 -2.37 -7.12
CA ILE A 107 -6.87 -2.86 -8.50
C ILE A 107 -5.52 -2.38 -9.06
N PHE A 108 -5.20 -1.09 -8.96
CA PHE A 108 -3.91 -0.55 -9.40
C PHE A 108 -2.75 -1.15 -8.61
N GLY A 109 -2.95 -1.39 -7.30
CA GLY A 109 -2.00 -2.10 -6.45
C GLY A 109 -1.70 -3.52 -6.92
N LEU A 110 -2.74 -4.28 -7.29
CA LEU A 110 -2.61 -5.64 -7.82
C LEU A 110 -1.90 -5.67 -9.18
N ILE A 111 -2.21 -4.72 -10.06
CA ILE A 111 -1.51 -4.58 -11.36
C ILE A 111 -0.02 -4.29 -11.14
N GLY A 112 0.31 -3.38 -10.22
CA GLY A 112 1.70 -3.08 -9.85
C GLY A 112 2.41 -4.28 -9.24
N PHE A 113 1.75 -4.99 -8.31
CA PHE A 113 2.28 -6.21 -7.71
C PHE A 113 2.57 -7.30 -8.76
N TRP A 114 1.65 -7.48 -9.72
CA TRP A 114 1.84 -8.45 -10.80
C TRP A 114 3.02 -8.10 -11.71
N ASP A 115 3.22 -6.82 -12.03
CA ASP A 115 4.38 -6.35 -12.79
C ASP A 115 5.70 -6.61 -12.06
N ASP A 116 5.76 -6.27 -10.76
CA ASP A 116 6.96 -6.48 -9.96
C ASP A 116 7.24 -7.97 -9.71
N TRP A 117 6.20 -8.81 -9.58
CA TRP A 117 6.38 -10.25 -9.47
C TRP A 117 6.90 -10.87 -10.78
N GLN A 118 6.40 -10.41 -11.94
CA GLN A 118 6.89 -10.88 -13.23
C GLN A 118 8.36 -10.51 -13.46
N LYS A 119 8.79 -9.30 -13.06
CA LYS A 119 10.21 -8.90 -13.08
C LYS A 119 11.06 -9.81 -12.20
N LEU A 120 10.58 -10.13 -11.00
CA LEU A 120 11.29 -11.01 -10.07
C LEU A 120 11.40 -12.44 -10.61
N LYS A 121 10.37 -12.96 -11.30
CA LYS A 121 10.39 -14.31 -11.87
C LYS A 121 11.30 -14.43 -13.10
N HIS A 122 11.40 -13.37 -13.91
CA HIS A 122 12.16 -13.35 -15.16
C HIS A 122 13.49 -12.59 -15.02
N GLN A 123 14.23 -12.82 -13.93
CA GLN A 123 15.49 -12.13 -13.63
C GLN A 123 16.52 -12.16 -14.78
N LYS A 124 16.52 -13.23 -15.60
CA LYS A 124 17.44 -13.39 -16.74
C LYS A 124 17.15 -12.50 -17.95
N SER A 125 15.93 -11.96 -18.07
CA SER A 125 15.54 -11.08 -19.18
C SER A 125 15.26 -9.64 -18.73
N GLY A 126 15.06 -9.38 -17.44
CA GLY A 126 14.66 -8.07 -16.91
C GLY A 126 13.30 -7.56 -17.43
N ALA A 127 12.59 -8.37 -18.22
CA ALA A 127 11.34 -7.99 -18.84
C ALA A 127 10.20 -8.17 -17.82
N GLY A 128 9.72 -7.05 -17.29
CA GLY A 128 8.43 -7.00 -16.59
C GLY A 128 7.26 -7.27 -17.54
N LEU A 129 6.06 -6.86 -17.12
CA LEU A 129 4.89 -6.96 -17.98
C LEU A 129 5.12 -6.14 -19.26
N SER A 130 4.74 -6.68 -20.43
CA SER A 130 4.89 -5.91 -21.66
C SER A 130 4.12 -4.59 -21.57
N VAL A 131 4.72 -3.49 -22.03
CA VAL A 131 4.17 -2.14 -21.91
C VAL A 131 2.71 -2.08 -22.39
N ARG A 132 2.40 -2.78 -23.49
CA ARG A 132 1.04 -2.89 -24.04
C ARG A 132 0.07 -3.56 -23.06
N LYS A 133 0.46 -4.67 -22.42
CA LYS A 133 -0.39 -5.35 -21.43
C LYS A 133 -0.58 -4.52 -20.17
N LYS A 134 0.47 -3.83 -19.71
CA LYS A 134 0.40 -2.93 -18.56
C LYS A 134 -0.59 -1.77 -18.80
N LEU A 135 -0.48 -1.11 -19.95
CA LEU A 135 -1.39 -0.04 -20.32
C LEU A 135 -2.82 -0.55 -20.50
N LEU A 136 -3.03 -1.71 -21.13
CA LEU A 136 -4.37 -2.32 -21.24
C LEU A 136 -5.00 -2.56 -19.87
N TYR A 137 -4.27 -3.16 -18.93
CA TYR A 137 -4.79 -3.40 -17.58
C TYR A 137 -5.07 -2.10 -16.83
N GLN A 138 -4.21 -1.08 -16.97
CA GLN A 138 -4.44 0.24 -16.36
C GLN A 138 -5.58 1.03 -17.02
N SER A 139 -5.90 0.79 -18.29
CA SER A 139 -7.04 1.43 -18.97
C SER A 139 -8.38 0.76 -18.69
N ILE A 140 -8.38 -0.53 -18.34
CA ILE A 140 -9.58 -1.28 -17.97
C ILE A 140 -9.94 -1.06 -16.49
N ALA A 141 -8.92 -0.86 -15.65
CA ALA A 141 -9.03 -0.57 -14.21
C ALA A 141 -9.61 0.81 -13.94
#